data_AF-A0A2R6CQI5-F1
#
_entry.id   AF-A0A2R6CQI5-F1
#
_cell.length_a   1.000
_cell.length_b   1.000
_cell.length_c   1.000
_cell.angle_alpha   90.00
_cell.angle_beta   90.00
_cell.angle_gamma   90.00
#
_symmetry.space_group_name_H-M   'P 1'
#
loop_
_entity.id
_entity.type
_entity.pdbx_description
1 polymer ?
#
loop_
_entity_poly.entity_id
_entity_poly.type
_entity_poly.pdbx_seq_one_letter_code
_entity_poly.pdbx_strand_id
1 'polypeptide(L)'
;MIRYVLAVVLTAAILATAMPAVDHGSTLKTEQDVESEIATIEAAATSLVENEQLPKERQDGPQRTVEVDLPDGGFIEDPLDRLVFARVPDTNRTRVRYRVDGQPEQVTFVDAPVVHADGGNLELTGGPGTEKLTLELVPDAAGNPVVEVESDSR
;
A
#
# COMPACT_ATOMS: atom_id res chain seq x y z
N MET A 1 -29.88 -33.33 30.69
CA MET A 1 -29.21 -32.00 30.64
C MET A 1 -27.73 -32.07 30.33
N ILE A 2 -27.00 -33.12 30.74
CA ILE A 2 -25.54 -33.23 30.51
C ILE A 2 -25.12 -33.23 29.03
N ARG A 3 -25.97 -33.75 28.12
CA ARG A 3 -25.75 -33.72 26.67
C ARG A 3 -25.61 -32.30 26.10
N TYR A 4 -26.36 -31.33 26.61
CA TYR A 4 -26.29 -29.94 26.15
C TYR A 4 -25.03 -29.25 26.68
N VAL A 5 -24.66 -29.52 27.94
CA VAL A 5 -23.41 -29.02 28.53
C VAL A 5 -22.21 -29.54 27.74
N LEU A 6 -22.19 -30.83 27.41
CA LEU A 6 -21.13 -31.44 26.61
C LEU A 6 -21.04 -30.80 25.21
N ALA A 7 -22.19 -30.57 24.57
CA ALA A 7 -22.23 -29.92 23.26
C ALA A 7 -21.69 -28.49 23.31
N VAL A 8 -22.09 -27.69 24.31
CA VAL A 8 -21.61 -26.30 24.47
C VAL A 8 -20.11 -26.26 24.75
N VAL A 9 -19.61 -27.13 25.63
CA VAL A 9 -18.16 -27.23 25.92
C VAL A 9 -17.37 -27.67 24.70
N LEU A 10 -17.89 -28.65 23.94
CA LEU A 10 -17.24 -29.11 22.71
C LEU A 10 -17.19 -28.00 21.65
N THR A 11 -18.28 -27.29 21.43
CA THR A 11 -18.32 -26.16 20.48
C THR A 11 -17.37 -25.05 20.90
N ALA A 12 -17.32 -24.71 22.20
CA ALA A 12 -16.37 -23.72 22.73
C ALA A 12 -14.92 -24.18 22.56
N ALA A 13 -14.62 -25.46 22.77
CA ALA A 13 -13.28 -26.02 22.55
C ALA A 13 -12.87 -25.95 21.08
N ILE A 14 -13.78 -26.28 20.14
CA ILE A 14 -13.52 -26.17 18.70
C ILE A 14 -13.28 -24.70 18.29
N LEU A 15 -14.14 -23.78 18.76
CA LEU A 15 -13.99 -22.34 18.50
C LEU A 15 -12.65 -21.80 19.03
N ALA A 16 -12.26 -22.19 20.25
CA ALA A 16 -11.00 -21.78 20.84
C ALA A 16 -9.78 -22.24 20.03
N THR A 17 -9.86 -23.41 19.37
CA THR A 17 -8.78 -23.90 18.50
C THR A 17 -8.76 -23.25 17.11
N ALA A 18 -9.88 -22.68 16.65
CA ALA A 18 -9.98 -22.09 15.32
C ALA A 18 -9.46 -20.64 15.26
N MET A 19 -9.53 -19.90 16.36
CA MET A 19 -9.15 -18.48 16.41
C MET A 19 -7.72 -18.20 15.90
N PRO A 20 -6.65 -18.91 16.37
CA PRO A 20 -5.29 -18.61 15.92
C PRO A 20 -5.06 -18.84 14.42
N ALA A 21 -5.85 -19.71 13.79
CA ALA A 21 -5.76 -19.96 12.35
C ALA A 21 -6.44 -18.85 11.54
N VAL A 22 -7.46 -18.20 12.09
CA VAL A 22 -8.13 -17.05 11.46
C VAL A 22 -7.21 -15.84 11.51
N ASP A 23 -6.60 -15.55 12.68
CA ASP A 23 -5.68 -14.41 12.86
C ASP A 23 -4.47 -14.50 11.91
N HIS A 24 -3.93 -15.69 11.67
CA HIS A 24 -2.83 -15.84 10.72
C HIS A 24 -3.28 -15.69 9.25
N GLY A 25 -4.53 -16.07 8.95
CA GLY A 25 -5.11 -15.94 7.63
C GLY A 25 -5.42 -14.49 7.24
N SER A 26 -5.88 -13.68 8.20
CA SER A 26 -6.16 -12.25 7.99
C SER A 26 -4.90 -11.46 7.70
N THR A 27 -3.83 -11.70 8.47
CA THR A 27 -2.55 -11.01 8.27
C THR A 27 -1.96 -11.32 6.89
N LEU A 28 -1.90 -12.59 6.51
CA LEU A 28 -1.34 -12.99 5.20
C LEU A 28 -2.14 -12.42 4.03
N LYS A 29 -3.46 -12.30 4.19
CA LYS A 29 -4.30 -11.68 3.19
C LYS A 29 -4.02 -10.18 3.08
N THR A 30 -3.99 -9.45 4.19
CA THR A 30 -3.61 -8.03 4.21
C THR A 30 -2.23 -7.80 3.59
N GLU A 31 -1.23 -8.63 3.90
CA GLU A 31 0.10 -8.52 3.29
C GLU A 31 0.07 -8.71 1.77
N GLN A 32 -0.66 -9.72 1.28
CA GLN A 32 -0.82 -9.96 -0.17
C GLN A 32 -1.55 -8.82 -0.88
N ASP A 33 -2.59 -8.28 -0.27
CA ASP A 33 -3.34 -7.16 -0.83
C ASP A 33 -2.45 -5.91 -0.90
N VAL A 34 -1.74 -5.57 0.18
CA VAL A 34 -0.78 -4.44 0.21
C VAL A 34 0.34 -4.60 -0.82
N GLU A 35 0.90 -5.80 -0.97
CA GLU A 35 1.93 -6.08 -1.99
C GLU A 35 1.39 -5.89 -3.42
N SER A 36 0.15 -6.30 -3.67
CA SER A 36 -0.53 -6.11 -4.96
C SER A 36 -0.75 -4.63 -5.27
N GLU A 37 -1.14 -3.82 -4.28
CA GLU A 37 -1.31 -2.38 -4.45
C GLU A 37 0.03 -1.66 -4.70
N ILE A 38 1.09 -2.04 -3.97
CA ILE A 38 2.45 -1.53 -4.21
C ILE A 38 2.90 -1.84 -5.64
N ALA A 39 2.67 -3.07 -6.11
CA ALA A 39 3.02 -3.48 -7.48
C ALA A 39 2.24 -2.69 -8.54
N THR A 40 0.98 -2.34 -8.27
CA THR A 40 0.15 -1.51 -9.16
C THR A 40 0.72 -0.09 -9.29
N ILE A 41 1.09 0.53 -8.16
CA ILE A 41 1.75 1.85 -8.15
C ILE A 41 3.10 1.78 -8.86
N GLU A 42 3.91 0.76 -8.58
CA GLU A 42 5.21 0.54 -9.21
C GLU A 42 5.09 0.42 -10.73
N ALA A 43 4.16 -0.38 -11.22
CA ALA A 43 3.95 -0.56 -12.66
C ALA A 43 3.56 0.76 -13.34
N ALA A 44 2.69 1.55 -12.71
CA ALA A 44 2.28 2.85 -13.23
C ALA A 44 3.43 3.87 -13.22
N ALA A 45 4.17 3.98 -12.12
CA ALA A 45 5.30 4.88 -11.97
C ALA A 45 6.47 4.52 -12.90
N THR A 46 6.82 3.24 -12.98
CA THR A 46 7.85 2.72 -13.89
C THR A 46 7.43 2.96 -15.34
N SER A 47 6.16 2.73 -15.68
CA SER A 47 5.68 2.97 -17.04
C SER A 47 5.81 4.43 -17.46
N LEU A 48 5.52 5.38 -16.55
CA LEU A 48 5.74 6.82 -16.77
C LEU A 48 7.22 7.11 -17.03
N VAL A 49 8.12 6.63 -16.15
CA VAL A 49 9.56 6.91 -16.25
C VAL A 49 10.20 6.29 -17.50
N GLU A 50 9.82 5.07 -17.86
CA GLU A 50 10.47 4.32 -18.93
C GLU A 50 9.90 4.63 -20.33
N ASN A 51 8.60 4.94 -20.43
CA ASN A 51 7.91 5.03 -21.72
C ASN A 51 7.50 6.45 -22.11
N GLU A 52 7.41 7.38 -21.16
CA GLU A 52 6.99 8.75 -21.45
C GLU A 52 8.18 9.71 -21.53
N GLN A 53 7.95 10.88 -22.11
CA GLN A 53 8.95 11.94 -22.20
C GLN A 53 8.83 12.89 -21.01
N LEU A 54 9.95 13.13 -20.33
CA LEU A 54 10.03 14.13 -19.27
C LEU A 54 9.64 15.51 -19.81
N PRO A 55 8.64 16.20 -19.22
CA PRO A 55 8.24 17.51 -19.67
C PRO A 55 9.39 18.51 -19.47
N LYS A 56 9.37 19.59 -20.27
CA LYS A 56 10.23 20.74 -20.01
C LYS A 56 9.70 21.48 -18.78
N GLU A 57 10.60 22.09 -18.02
CA GLU A 57 10.22 22.90 -16.84
C GLU A 57 9.01 23.81 -17.14
N ARG A 58 8.03 23.80 -16.23
CA ARG A 58 6.77 24.59 -16.30
C ARG A 58 5.74 24.11 -17.32
N GLN A 59 5.82 22.86 -17.77
CA GLN A 59 4.75 22.19 -18.51
C GLN A 59 4.23 21.02 -17.68
N ASP A 60 2.93 20.76 -17.79
CA ASP A 60 2.31 19.58 -17.19
C ASP A 60 2.93 18.31 -17.77
N GLY A 61 3.22 17.36 -16.89
CA GLY A 61 3.81 16.09 -17.22
C GLY A 61 2.79 15.06 -17.74
N PRO A 62 3.27 13.97 -18.33
CA PRO A 62 2.47 12.76 -18.51
C PRO A 62 1.88 12.31 -17.17
N GLN A 63 0.57 12.08 -17.15
CA GLN A 63 -0.17 11.68 -15.95
C GLN A 63 -0.80 10.29 -16.10
N ARG A 64 -0.91 9.57 -14.99
CA ARG A 64 -1.74 8.37 -14.87
C ARG A 64 -2.48 8.35 -13.55
N THR A 65 -3.76 8.02 -13.61
CA THR A 65 -4.56 7.76 -12.42
C THR A 65 -4.62 6.27 -12.16
N VAL A 66 -4.33 5.86 -10.92
CA VAL A 66 -4.54 4.50 -10.43
C VAL A 66 -5.51 4.53 -9.26
N GLU A 67 -6.25 3.46 -9.11
CA GLU A 67 -7.14 3.22 -7.99
C GLU A 67 -6.47 2.18 -7.10
N VAL A 68 -6.32 2.48 -5.82
CA VAL A 68 -5.72 1.57 -4.83
C VAL A 68 -6.70 1.29 -3.71
N ASP A 69 -6.74 0.05 -3.26
CA ASP A 69 -7.61 -0.38 -2.17
C ASP A 69 -6.76 -0.80 -0.97
N LEU A 70 -6.68 0.08 0.02
CA LEU A 70 -5.81 -0.12 1.18
C LEU A 70 -6.62 -0.74 2.32
N PRO A 71 -6.23 -1.93 2.82
CA PRO A 71 -7.00 -2.64 3.83
C PRO A 71 -7.27 -1.79 5.07
N ASP A 72 -8.54 -1.60 5.40
CA ASP A 72 -9.02 -0.77 6.52
C ASP A 72 -9.23 -1.56 7.82
N GLY A 73 -9.13 -2.87 7.73
CA GLY A 73 -9.42 -3.81 8.81
C GLY A 73 -10.88 -4.27 8.77
N GLY A 74 -11.07 -5.58 8.69
CA GLY A 74 -12.37 -6.22 8.53
C GLY A 74 -12.48 -7.54 9.29
N PHE A 75 -13.57 -8.28 9.05
CA PHE A 75 -13.79 -9.57 9.71
C PHE A 75 -12.79 -10.66 9.28
N ILE A 76 -12.05 -10.42 8.20
CA ILE A 76 -11.16 -11.37 7.52
C ILE A 76 -9.79 -10.75 7.20
N GLU A 77 -9.54 -9.51 7.59
CA GLU A 77 -8.36 -8.72 7.22
C GLU A 77 -7.91 -7.88 8.41
N ASP A 78 -6.62 -7.87 8.69
CA ASP A 78 -6.04 -6.99 9.70
C ASP A 78 -5.81 -5.60 9.11
N PRO A 79 -5.96 -4.52 9.88
CA PRO A 79 -5.82 -3.16 9.37
C PRO A 79 -4.36 -2.85 8.99
N LEU A 80 -4.20 -2.07 7.92
CA LEU A 80 -2.94 -1.45 7.56
C LEU A 80 -2.73 -0.18 8.38
N ASP A 81 -1.71 -0.16 9.24
CA ASP A 81 -1.42 0.99 10.09
C ASP A 81 -0.90 2.19 9.29
N ARG A 82 0.04 1.91 8.38
CA ARG A 82 0.75 2.93 7.62
C ARG A 82 1.50 2.29 6.45
N LEU A 83 1.49 2.95 5.30
CA LEU A 83 2.31 2.65 4.12
C LEU A 83 3.07 3.93 3.73
N VAL A 84 4.40 3.88 3.72
CA VAL A 84 5.27 5.03 3.47
C VAL A 84 6.20 4.76 2.31
N PHE A 85 6.14 5.62 1.29
CA PHE A 85 7.06 5.67 0.17
C PHE A 85 8.07 6.79 0.41
N ALA A 86 9.34 6.41 0.59
CA ALA A 86 10.44 7.34 0.78
C ALA A 86 11.45 7.18 -0.36
N ARG A 87 11.54 8.20 -1.23
CA ARG A 87 12.53 8.23 -2.32
C ARG A 87 13.93 8.04 -1.74
N VAL A 88 14.73 7.18 -2.37
CA VAL A 88 16.13 7.01 -2.04
C VAL A 88 16.93 8.08 -2.81
N PRO A 89 17.64 8.99 -2.12
CA PRO A 89 18.39 10.07 -2.77
C PRO A 89 19.34 9.54 -3.84
N ASP A 90 19.50 10.30 -4.93
CA ASP A 90 20.42 10.02 -6.03
C ASP A 90 20.19 8.65 -6.72
N THR A 91 18.99 8.09 -6.60
CA THR A 91 18.60 6.85 -7.28
C THR A 91 17.19 6.95 -7.87
N ASN A 92 16.90 6.05 -8.82
CA ASN A 92 15.55 5.88 -9.37
C ASN A 92 14.71 4.89 -8.55
N ARG A 93 14.91 4.86 -7.22
CA ARG A 93 14.25 3.90 -6.34
C ARG A 93 13.52 4.59 -5.21
N THR A 94 12.48 3.91 -4.75
CA THR A 94 11.71 4.31 -3.57
C THR A 94 11.71 3.16 -2.59
N ARG A 95 12.04 3.45 -1.33
CA ARG A 95 11.90 2.50 -0.24
C ARG A 95 10.47 2.58 0.28
N VAL A 96 9.78 1.45 0.25
CA VAL A 96 8.41 1.32 0.74
C VAL A 96 8.44 0.60 2.08
N ARG A 97 7.77 1.17 3.08
CA ARG A 97 7.64 0.58 4.41
C ARG A 97 6.19 0.48 4.78
N TYR A 98 5.78 -0.66 5.30
CA TYR A 98 4.41 -0.85 5.77
C TYR A 98 4.36 -1.71 7.02
N ARG A 99 3.26 -1.60 7.76
CA ARG A 99 2.99 -2.42 8.93
C ARG A 99 1.53 -2.83 8.98
N VAL A 100 1.30 -4.12 9.07
CA VAL A 100 0.01 -4.73 9.41
C VAL A 100 -0.06 -4.88 10.93
N ASP A 101 -1.23 -4.67 11.53
CA ASP A 101 -1.38 -4.73 12.99
C ASP A 101 -0.78 -6.01 13.60
N GLY A 102 -0.11 -5.86 14.74
CA GLY A 102 0.58 -6.97 15.41
C GLY A 102 1.84 -7.51 14.73
N GLN A 103 2.22 -7.06 13.53
CA GLN A 103 3.40 -7.53 12.79
C GLN A 103 4.59 -6.55 12.84
N PRO A 104 5.83 -7.04 12.59
CA PRO A 104 6.99 -6.18 12.34
C PRO A 104 6.79 -5.27 11.11
N GLU A 105 7.48 -4.13 11.10
CA GLU A 105 7.55 -3.28 9.90
C GLU A 105 8.24 -4.06 8.76
N GLN A 106 7.58 -4.12 7.61
CA GLN A 106 8.09 -4.70 6.38
C GLN A 106 8.73 -3.61 5.52
N VAL A 107 9.75 -3.99 4.75
CA VAL A 107 10.49 -3.07 3.86
C VAL A 107 10.63 -3.71 2.49
N THR A 108 10.19 -3.00 1.45
CA THR A 108 10.41 -3.36 0.05
C THR A 108 10.91 -2.15 -0.74
N PHE A 109 11.25 -2.36 -2.02
CA PHE A 109 11.71 -1.32 -2.92
C PHE A 109 10.89 -1.35 -4.20
N VAL A 110 10.62 -0.16 -4.71
CA VAL A 110 10.02 0.08 -6.02
C VAL A 110 11.07 0.70 -6.93
N ASP A 111 11.17 0.22 -8.16
CA ASP A 111 12.14 0.68 -9.17
C ASP A 111 11.66 1.96 -9.90
N ALA A 112 11.04 2.88 -9.16
CA ALA A 112 10.70 4.23 -9.62
C ALA A 112 10.93 5.27 -8.50
N PRO A 113 11.34 6.51 -8.83
CA PRO A 113 11.50 7.62 -7.88
C PRO A 113 10.15 8.30 -7.60
N VAL A 114 9.45 7.86 -6.55
CA VAL A 114 8.10 8.31 -6.17
C VAL A 114 8.19 9.27 -4.98
N VAL A 115 7.46 10.38 -5.06
CA VAL A 115 7.32 11.39 -3.99
C VAL A 115 5.88 11.88 -3.90
N HIS A 116 5.51 12.47 -2.77
CA HIS A 116 4.26 13.24 -2.69
C HIS A 116 4.37 14.53 -3.50
N ALA A 117 3.27 15.07 -4.01
CA ALA A 117 3.23 16.34 -4.75
C ALA A 117 3.85 17.53 -3.98
N ASP A 118 3.85 17.49 -2.64
CA ASP A 118 4.53 18.50 -1.80
C ASP A 118 6.07 18.33 -1.73
N GLY A 119 6.63 17.36 -2.46
CA GLY A 119 8.06 16.99 -2.44
C GLY A 119 8.49 16.14 -1.24
N GLY A 120 7.54 15.70 -0.42
CA GLY A 120 7.77 14.85 0.76
C GLY A 120 7.66 13.36 0.47
N ASN A 121 7.68 12.56 1.55
CA ASN A 121 7.31 11.15 1.48
C ASN A 121 5.82 11.04 1.16
N LEU A 122 5.44 10.08 0.32
CA LEU A 122 4.05 9.71 0.15
C LEU A 122 3.66 8.78 1.30
N GLU A 123 2.71 9.21 2.12
CA GLU A 123 2.15 8.43 3.23
C GLU A 123 0.69 8.09 2.91
N LEU A 124 0.39 6.80 2.87
CA LEU A 124 -0.96 6.27 2.72
C LEU A 124 -1.35 5.52 3.99
N THR A 125 -2.62 5.58 4.34
CA THR A 125 -3.17 4.91 5.53
C THR A 125 -4.31 4.01 5.10
N GLY A 126 -4.46 2.84 5.74
CA GLY A 126 -5.64 2.00 5.52
C GLY A 126 -6.92 2.77 5.81
N GLY A 127 -7.93 2.60 4.98
CA GLY A 127 -9.17 3.35 5.10
C GLY A 127 -10.27 2.76 4.23
N PRO A 128 -11.55 2.92 4.62
CA PRO A 128 -12.63 2.27 3.91
C PRO A 128 -12.73 2.80 2.47
N GLY A 129 -12.53 1.89 1.52
CA GLY A 129 -12.77 2.13 0.10
C GLY A 129 -11.53 2.44 -0.73
N THR A 130 -11.78 2.74 -2.00
CA THR A 130 -10.74 2.90 -3.01
C THR A 130 -10.24 4.34 -3.07
N GLU A 131 -8.94 4.54 -2.87
CA GLU A 131 -8.26 5.83 -3.01
C GLU A 131 -7.78 6.02 -4.46
N LYS A 132 -8.01 7.20 -5.03
CA LYS A 132 -7.50 7.55 -6.36
C LYS A 132 -6.18 8.28 -6.21
N LEU A 133 -5.14 7.74 -6.82
CA LEU A 133 -3.82 8.35 -6.89
C LEU A 133 -3.55 8.85 -8.31
N THR A 134 -3.22 10.13 -8.43
CA THR A 134 -2.76 10.71 -9.68
C THR A 134 -1.24 10.78 -9.64
N LEU A 135 -0.59 10.05 -10.55
CA LEU A 135 0.85 10.01 -10.72
C LEU A 135 1.22 10.92 -11.89
N GLU A 136 2.13 11.86 -11.67
CA GLU A 136 2.63 12.76 -12.69
C GLU A 136 4.15 12.66 -12.81
N LEU A 137 4.66 12.55 -14.04
CA LEU A 137 6.08 12.58 -14.31
C LEU A 137 6.59 14.03 -14.43
N VAL A 138 7.43 14.46 -13.49
CA VAL A 138 8.01 15.80 -13.44
C VAL A 138 9.54 15.77 -13.28
N PRO A 139 10.26 16.83 -13.69
CA PRO A 139 11.67 16.99 -13.36
C PRO A 139 11.85 17.49 -11.92
N ASP A 140 12.77 16.89 -11.17
CA ASP A 140 13.21 17.45 -9.88
C ASP A 140 14.11 18.68 -10.06
N ALA A 141 14.53 19.29 -8.94
CA ALA A 141 15.39 20.47 -8.94
C ALA A 141 16.75 20.26 -9.65
N ALA A 142 17.19 19.02 -9.82
CA ALA A 142 18.39 18.65 -10.56
C ALA A 142 18.10 18.21 -12.01
N GLY A 143 16.83 18.23 -12.43
CA GLY A 143 16.37 17.82 -13.76
C GLY A 143 16.21 16.31 -13.93
N ASN A 144 16.22 15.52 -12.85
CA ASN A 144 16.00 14.08 -12.93
C ASN A 144 14.50 13.75 -12.94
N PRO A 145 14.07 12.66 -13.59
CA PRO A 145 12.68 12.23 -13.56
C PRO A 145 12.25 11.84 -12.15
N VAL A 146 11.10 12.35 -11.72
CA VAL A 146 10.41 12.00 -10.47
C VAL A 146 8.93 11.82 -10.77
N VAL A 147 8.30 10.87 -10.08
CA VAL A 147 6.86 10.66 -10.12
C VAL A 147 6.25 11.30 -8.89
N GLU A 148 5.58 12.43 -9.07
CA GLU A 148 4.79 13.08 -8.04
C GLU A 148 3.43 12.38 -7.93
N VAL A 149 2.99 12.17 -6.69
CA VAL A 149 1.70 11.54 -6.40
C VAL A 149 0.85 12.50 -5.60
N GLU A 150 -0.35 12.75 -6.12
CA GLU A 150 -1.43 13.44 -5.44
C GLU A 150 -2.53 12.42 -5.14
N SER A 151 -3.03 12.40 -3.91
CA SER A 151 -4.16 11.56 -3.54
C SER A 151 -5.46 12.38 -3.50
N ASP A 152 -6.48 11.87 -4.16
CA ASP A 152 -7.81 12.48 -4.19
C ASP A 152 -8.72 11.63 -3.30
N SER A 153 -8.70 11.93 -2.00
CA SER A 153 -9.57 11.31 -1.00
C SER A 153 -11.01 11.81 -1.21
N ARG A 154 -11.90 10.94 -1.70
CA ARG A 154 -13.33 11.25 -1.86
C ARG A 154 -14.15 11.10 -0.58
#